data_AF-A0A226WRP9-F1
#
_entry.id   AF-A0A226WRP9-F1
#
_cell.length_a   1.000
_cell.length_b   1.000
_cell.length_c   1.000
_cell.angle_alpha   90.00
_cell.angle_beta   90.00
_cell.angle_gamma   90.00
#
_symmetry.space_group_name_H-M   'P 1'
#
loop_
_entity.id
_entity.type
_entity.pdbx_description
1 polymer ?
#
loop_
_entity_poly.entity_id
_entity_poly.type
_entity_poly.pdbx_seq_one_letter_code
_entity_poly.pdbx_strand_id
1 'polypeptide(L)' 'MEDAYKPALVYWVSGVDKLGVSETVTTVVDVATPVATIVGECTQTPQAPFASKVRDLYKSGRIALFRHS' A
#
# COMPACT_ATOMS: atom_id res chain seq x y z
N MET A 1 5.33 -6.95 13.68
CA MET A 1 5.90 -6.76 12.33
C MET A 1 6.97 -5.69 12.46
N GLU A 2 8.18 -5.95 12.00
CA GLU A 2 9.25 -4.96 12.04
C GLU A 2 9.03 -3.89 10.96
N ASP A 3 9.40 -2.64 11.26
CA ASP A 3 9.14 -1.50 10.39
C ASP A 3 9.79 -1.64 9.00
N ALA A 4 10.93 -2.31 8.93
CA ALA A 4 11.66 -2.59 7.70
C ALA A 4 10.83 -3.41 6.68
N TYR A 5 9.87 -4.22 7.13
CA TYR A 5 9.06 -5.07 6.24
C TYR A 5 7.75 -4.43 5.77
N LYS A 6 7.32 -3.33 6.40
CA LYS A 6 6.05 -2.67 6.06
C LYS A 6 5.96 -2.26 4.57
N PRO A 7 7.00 -1.68 3.95
CA PRO A 7 6.95 -1.34 2.52
C PRO A 7 6.77 -2.57 1.63
N ALA A 8 7.50 -3.66 1.92
CA ALA A 8 7.42 -4.90 1.15
C ALA A 8 6.03 -5.53 1.23
N LEU A 9 5.38 -5.49 2.40
CA LEU A 9 4.04 -6.04 2.58
C LEU A 9 2.96 -5.25 1.83
N VAL A 10 3.05 -3.92 1.83
CA VAL A 10 2.17 -3.06 1.03
C VAL A 10 2.28 -3.40 -0.46
N TYR A 11 3.53 -3.53 -0.96
CA TYR A 11 3.77 -3.90 -2.35
C TYR A 11 3.24 -5.29 -2.71
N TRP A 12 3.52 -6.29 -1.86
CA TRP A 12 3.01 -7.65 -2.07
C TRP A 12 1.48 -7.70 -2.16
N VAL A 13 0.80 -7.05 -1.21
CA VAL A 13 -0.67 -6.98 -1.21
C VAL A 13 -1.21 -6.30 -2.45
N SER A 14 -0.60 -5.20 -2.87
CA SER A 14 -1.07 -4.49 -4.06
C SER A 14 -0.95 -5.32 -5.36
N GLY A 15 0.02 -6.25 -5.43
CA GLY A 15 0.12 -7.23 -6.49
C GLY A 15 -0.95 -8.33 -6.40
N VAL A 16 -1.14 -8.92 -5.21
CA VAL A 16 -2.19 -9.94 -4.96
C VAL A 16 -3.59 -9.40 -5.23
N ASP A 17 -3.80 -8.13 -4.89
CA ASP A 17 -5.06 -7.42 -5.06
C ASP A 17 -5.30 -6.96 -6.51
N LYS A 18 -4.35 -7.24 -7.41
CA LYS A 18 -4.39 -6.88 -8.83
C LYS A 18 -4.60 -5.38 -9.07
N LEU A 19 -3.97 -4.53 -8.24
CA LEU A 19 -4.05 -3.06 -8.38
C LEU A 19 -3.21 -2.52 -9.55
N GLY A 20 -2.78 -3.38 -10.48
CA GLY A 20 -1.99 -2.99 -11.65
C GLY A 20 -0.47 -3.09 -11.46
N VAL A 21 0.00 -3.84 -10.46
CA VAL A 21 1.44 -4.10 -10.27
C VAL A 21 1.93 -5.03 -11.39
N SER A 22 2.73 -4.50 -12.29
CA SER A 22 3.53 -5.28 -13.24
C SER A 22 4.99 -5.26 -12.80
N GLU A 23 5.79 -6.26 -13.17
CA GLU A 23 7.21 -6.37 -12.74
C GLU A 23 8.06 -5.12 -13.09
N THR A 24 7.61 -4.30 -14.04
CA THR A 24 8.28 -3.07 -14.50
C THR A 24 7.84 -1.78 -13.81
N VAL A 25 7.06 -1.84 -12.74
CA VAL A 25 6.60 -0.63 -12.04
C VAL A 25 7.74 -0.04 -11.21
N THR A 26 8.14 1.19 -11.55
CA THR A 26 9.03 1.98 -10.70
C THR A 26 8.27 2.32 -9.42
N THR A 27 8.67 1.70 -8.32
CA THR A 27 8.16 2.01 -6.98
C THR A 27 8.26 3.51 -6.75
N VAL A 28 7.20 4.11 -6.21
CA VAL A 28 7.17 5.53 -5.90
C VAL A 28 8.40 5.85 -5.07
N VAL A 29 9.18 6.84 -5.49
CA VAL A 29 10.45 7.28 -4.86
C VAL A 29 10.25 7.62 -3.37
N ASP A 30 9.01 7.85 -2.94
CA ASP A 30 8.57 7.92 -1.55
C ASP A 30 7.54 6.83 -1.21
N VAL A 31 8.01 5.75 -0.58
CA VAL A 31 7.18 4.70 0.03
C VAL A 31 6.83 4.98 1.50
N ALA A 32 7.47 5.96 2.14
CA ALA A 32 7.28 6.22 3.56
C ALA A 32 5.91 6.82 3.85
N THR A 33 5.50 7.81 3.06
CA THR A 33 4.19 8.49 3.19
C THR A 33 2.99 7.55 3.03
N PRO A 34 2.90 6.71 1.97
CA PRO A 34 1.78 5.78 1.82
C PRO A 34 1.78 4.70 2.93
N VAL A 35 2.95 4.20 3.34
CA VAL A 35 3.06 3.23 4.44
C VAL A 35 2.56 3.83 5.76
N ALA A 36 2.97 5.06 6.09
CA ALA A 36 2.51 5.74 7.31
C ALA A 36 0.99 5.93 7.31
N THR A 37 0.41 6.30 6.17
CA THR A 37 -1.04 6.45 6.00
C THR A 37 -1.77 5.13 6.24
N ILE A 38 -1.29 4.04 5.63
CA ILE A 38 -1.87 2.71 5.82
C ILE A 38 -1.75 2.25 7.29
N VAL A 39 -0.61 2.48 7.93
CA VAL A 39 -0.41 2.13 9.35
C VAL A 39 -1.39 2.88 10.24
N GLY A 40 -1.55 4.20 10.06
CA GLY A 40 -2.50 4.99 10.84
C GLY A 40 -3.93 4.48 10.71
N GLU A 41 -4.33 4.14 9.48
CA GLU A 41 -5.64 3.56 9.19
C GLU A 41 -5.81 2.18 9.85
N CYS A 42 -4.80 1.31 9.80
CA CYS A 42 -4.83 0.01 10.47
C CYS A 42 -4.94 0.13 11.99
N THR A 43 -4.31 1.14 12.59
CA THR A 43 -4.45 1.43 14.02
C THR A 43 -5.87 1.86 14.38
N GLN A 44 -6.54 2.63 13.51
CA GLN A 44 -7.92 3.10 13.75
C GLN A 44 -8.97 1.99 13.59
N THR A 45 -8.76 1.05 12.66
CA THR A 45 -9.69 -0.08 12.47
C THR A 45 -8.93 -1.40 12.39
N PRO A 46 -8.45 -1.93 13.53
CA PRO A 46 -7.56 -3.10 13.56
C PRO A 46 -8.24 -4.40 13.12
N GLN A 47 -9.58 -4.44 13.08
CA GLN A 47 -10.35 -5.61 12.63
C GLN A 47 -10.56 -5.65 11.11
N ALA A 48 -10.28 -4.56 10.40
CA ALA A 48 -10.46 -4.51 8.95
C ALA A 48 -9.32 -5.25 8.24
N PRO A 49 -9.61 -6.03 7.17
CA PRO A 49 -8.56 -6.69 6.41
C PRO A 49 -7.58 -5.68 5.81
N PHE A 50 -6.29 -5.93 6.02
CA PHE A 50 -5.22 -5.08 5.52
C PHE A 50 -5.30 -4.87 4.00
N ALA A 51 -5.56 -5.93 3.23
CA ALA A 51 -5.70 -5.84 1.77
C ALA A 51 -6.83 -4.92 1.33
N SER A 52 -8.00 -5.01 1.98
CA SER A 52 -9.12 -4.12 1.71
C SER A 52 -8.76 -2.66 2.00
N LYS A 53 -8.05 -2.37 3.10
CA LYS A 53 -7.58 -1.00 3.40
C LYS A 53 -6.65 -0.46 2.32
N VAL A 54 -5.63 -1.22 1.94
CA VAL A 54 -4.67 -0.80 0.91
C VAL A 54 -5.40 -0.51 -0.40
N ARG A 55 -6.32 -1.40 -0.81
CA ARG A 55 -7.18 -1.20 -1.97
C ARG A 55 -8.03 0.05 -1.87
N ASP A 56 -8.73 0.27 -0.76
CA ASP A 56 -9.67 1.38 -0.60
C ASP A 56 -8.94 2.73 -0.58
N LEU A 57 -7.80 2.80 0.11
CA LEU A 57 -6.93 3.99 0.11
C LEU A 57 -6.37 4.28 -1.29
N TYR A 58 -5.97 3.24 -2.03
CA TYR A 58 -5.48 3.40 -3.39
C TYR A 58 -6.58 3.87 -4.34
N LYS A 59 -7.75 3.21 -4.32
CA LYS A 59 -8.90 3.57 -5.18
C LYS A 59 -9.48 4.95 -4.88
N SER A 60 -9.37 5.42 -3.63
CA SER A 60 -9.77 6.77 -3.25
C SER A 60 -8.73 7.84 -3.58
N GLY A 61 -7.56 7.47 -4.11
CA GLY A 61 -6.47 8.40 -4.41
C GLY A 61 -5.77 8.96 -3.17
N ARG A 62 -6.07 8.43 -1.97
CA ARG A 62 -5.45 8.86 -0.70
C ARG A 62 -4.00 8.38 -0.58
N ILE A 63 -3.63 7.34 -1.33
CA ILE A 63 -2.24 6.90 -1.49
C ILE A 63 -1.93 6.69 -2.97
N ALA A 64 -0.72 7.05 -3.36
CA ALA A 64 -0.14 6.62 -4.63
C ALA A 64 0.86 5.51 -4.33
N LEU A 65 0.61 4.31 -4.86
CA LEU A 65 1.52 3.17 -4.71
C LEU A 65 2.45 3.01 -5.92
N PHE A 66 2.04 3.55 -7.07
CA PHE A 66 2.70 3.39 -8.36
C PHE A 66 2.65 4.70 -9.13
N ARG A 67 3.65 4.91 -10.00
CA ARG A 67 3.60 5.94 -11.04
C ARG A 67 3.32 5.24 -12.36
N HIS A 68 2.23 5.61 -13.02
CA HIS A 68 2.01 5.20 -14.40
C HIS A 68 2.88 6.07 -15.31
N SER A 69 3.63 5.43 -16.21
CA SER A 69 4.40 6.08 -17.29
C SER A 69 3.46 6.60 -18.37
#